data_AF-A0A0L7KLA0-F1
#
_entry.id   AF-A0A0L7KLA0-F1
#
_cell.length_a   1.000
_cell.length_b   1.000
_cell.length_c   1.000
_cell.angle_alpha   90.00
_cell.angle_beta   90.00
_cell.angle_gamma   90.00
#
_symmetry.space_group_name_H-M   'P 1'
#
loop_
_entity.id
_entity.type
_entity.pdbx_description
1 polymer ?
#
loop_
_entity_poly.entity_id
_entity_poly.type
_entity_poly.pdbx_seq_one_letter_code
_entity_poly.pdbx_strand_id
1 'polypeptide(L)'
;TYTFTENSLFAVSRHTCILLLLATGRRVHDLTLLSIENGAYEDKGDEVIFWPKFGSKTDNNSYRQSGWLLRKPPEISNKQLDLVFWIKKLILVSSDRRNPRSLQNLLITTRGVAKNASRTVIAGWIRTLFKEAGISASAGSFRSAVSSHNWVNGQHNIDDILRRGNWRSKNTFFKHYFKELKYVPRSNSNDLSTSFSPISRSLNHPLSALPAQGTETSKWPPRAAVSV
;
A
#
# COMPACT_ATOMS: atom_id res chain seq x y z
N THR A 1 13.56 -21.64 4.98
CA THR A 1 12.77 -21.70 3.74
C THR A 1 11.45 -21.01 3.97
N TYR A 2 11.05 -20.11 3.07
CA TYR A 2 9.76 -19.42 3.16
C TYR A 2 8.61 -20.39 2.79
N THR A 3 7.64 -20.54 3.68
CA THR A 3 6.51 -21.47 3.51
C THR A 3 5.18 -20.73 3.42
N PHE A 4 4.40 -21.03 2.38
CA PHE A 4 3.06 -20.46 2.18
C PHE A 4 2.01 -21.30 2.92
N THR A 5 1.71 -20.93 4.16
CA THR A 5 0.63 -21.58 4.93
C THR A 5 -0.58 -20.68 4.99
N GLU A 6 -1.73 -21.17 4.55
CA GLU A 6 -2.97 -20.40 4.48
C GLU A 6 -3.68 -20.27 5.82
N ASN A 7 -3.38 -21.15 6.80
CA ASN A 7 -4.10 -21.20 8.07
C ASN A 7 -3.36 -20.51 9.22
N SER A 8 -2.17 -19.96 8.97
CA SER A 8 -1.40 -19.21 9.97
C SER A 8 -1.61 -17.72 9.76
N LEU A 9 -2.25 -17.05 10.72
CA LEU A 9 -2.41 -15.59 10.70
C LEU A 9 -1.07 -14.87 10.51
N PHE A 10 0.02 -15.39 11.09
CA PHE A 10 1.35 -14.82 10.92
C PHE A 10 1.89 -14.96 9.50
N ALA A 11 1.78 -16.14 8.90
CA ALA A 11 2.25 -16.39 7.54
C ALA A 11 1.43 -15.58 6.52
N VAL A 12 0.11 -15.61 6.65
CA VAL A 12 -0.82 -14.84 5.81
C VAL A 12 -0.55 -13.35 5.94
N SER A 13 -0.44 -12.79 7.15
CA SER A 13 -0.17 -11.36 7.35
C SER A 13 1.13 -10.92 6.68
N ARG A 14 2.21 -11.70 6.87
CA ARG A 14 3.52 -11.44 6.25
C ARG A 14 3.44 -11.46 4.73
N HIS A 15 2.78 -12.48 4.19
CA HIS A 15 2.63 -12.67 2.75
C HIS A 15 1.81 -11.54 2.11
N THR A 16 0.65 -11.21 2.68
CA THR A 16 -0.18 -10.09 2.21
C THR A 16 0.59 -8.76 2.26
N CYS A 17 1.38 -8.51 3.31
CA CYS A 17 2.20 -7.29 3.40
C CYS A 17 3.21 -7.17 2.26
N ILE A 18 3.92 -8.26 1.93
CA ILE A 18 4.94 -8.20 0.88
C ILE A 18 4.32 -8.03 -0.50
N LEU A 19 3.20 -8.69 -0.78
CA LEU A 19 2.48 -8.50 -2.04
C LEU A 19 1.96 -7.06 -2.18
N LEU A 20 1.36 -6.49 -1.12
CA LEU A 20 0.91 -5.09 -1.13
C LEU A 20 2.07 -4.13 -1.43
N LEU A 21 3.25 -4.34 -0.84
CA LEU A 21 4.40 -3.45 -1.07
C LEU A 21 5.02 -3.63 -2.44
N LEU A 22 5.07 -4.87 -2.96
CA LEU A 22 5.56 -5.17 -4.30
C LEU A 22 4.63 -4.64 -5.39
N ALA A 23 3.32 -4.76 -5.22
CA ALA A 23 2.33 -4.25 -6.17
C ALA A 23 2.34 -2.70 -6.24
N THR A 24 2.53 -2.05 -5.10
CA THR A 24 2.26 -0.60 -4.96
C THR A 24 3.50 0.28 -4.91
N GLY A 25 4.62 -0.22 -4.40
CA GLY A 25 5.79 0.61 -4.09
C GLY A 25 5.54 1.63 -2.95
N ARG A 26 4.52 1.41 -2.11
CA ARG A 26 4.12 2.30 -1.01
C ARG A 26 5.04 2.19 0.22
N ARG A 27 4.88 3.08 1.20
CA ARG A 27 5.60 2.98 2.48
C ARG A 27 5.01 1.83 3.28
N VAL A 28 5.83 1.19 4.11
CA VAL A 28 5.34 0.28 5.17
C VAL A 28 4.30 0.97 6.06
N HIS A 29 4.48 2.27 6.32
CA HIS A 29 3.52 3.10 7.06
C HIS A 29 2.14 3.13 6.39
N ASP A 30 2.07 3.18 5.05
CA ASP A 30 0.80 3.32 4.34
C ASP A 30 -0.07 2.07 4.54
N LEU A 31 0.52 0.90 4.79
CA LEU A 31 -0.22 -0.33 5.13
C LEU A 31 -0.97 -0.23 6.46
N THR A 32 -0.49 0.59 7.40
CA THR A 32 -1.16 0.78 8.71
C THR A 32 -2.49 1.53 8.58
N LEU A 33 -2.69 2.21 7.44
CA LEU A 33 -3.85 3.04 7.16
C LEU A 33 -4.97 2.27 6.43
N LEU A 34 -4.70 1.02 6.03
CA LEU A 34 -5.70 0.14 5.41
C LEU A 34 -6.65 -0.41 6.49
N SER A 35 -7.94 -0.36 6.20
CA SER A 35 -9.03 -0.71 7.13
C SER A 35 -10.08 -1.52 6.39
N ILE A 36 -10.72 -2.47 7.07
CA ILE A 36 -11.86 -3.27 6.60
C ILE A 36 -13.20 -2.69 7.06
N GLU A 37 -13.17 -1.53 7.71
CA GLU A 37 -14.34 -0.75 8.11
C GLU A 37 -15.20 -0.36 6.92
N ASN A 38 -16.51 -0.25 7.13
CA ASN A 38 -17.44 0.22 6.11
C ASN A 38 -17.03 1.60 5.57
N GLY A 39 -17.06 1.77 4.25
CA GLY A 39 -16.59 2.98 3.57
C GLY A 39 -15.07 3.13 3.44
N ALA A 40 -14.28 2.27 4.07
CA ALA A 40 -12.82 2.20 3.91
C ALA A 40 -12.37 0.97 3.09
N TYR A 41 -13.25 -0.03 2.93
CA TYR A 41 -13.02 -1.23 2.14
C TYR A 41 -14.27 -1.59 1.33
N GLU A 42 -14.07 -2.00 0.09
CA GLU A 42 -15.10 -2.57 -0.78
C GLU A 42 -14.60 -3.90 -1.37
N ASP A 43 -15.41 -4.95 -1.25
CA ASP A 43 -15.19 -6.22 -1.93
C ASP A 43 -16.08 -6.28 -3.17
N LYS A 44 -15.47 -6.43 -4.36
CA LYS A 44 -16.16 -6.52 -5.66
C LYS A 44 -15.91 -7.86 -6.35
N GLY A 45 -15.63 -8.92 -5.58
CA GLY A 45 -15.34 -10.25 -6.12
C GLY A 45 -13.87 -10.37 -6.54
N ASP A 46 -13.57 -10.15 -7.82
CA ASP A 46 -12.20 -10.23 -8.36
C ASP A 46 -11.41 -8.91 -8.17
N GLU A 47 -12.04 -7.90 -7.59
CA GLU A 47 -11.39 -6.67 -7.19
C GLU A 47 -11.67 -6.35 -5.72
N VAL A 48 -10.72 -5.71 -5.06
CA VAL A 48 -10.93 -5.07 -3.76
C VAL A 48 -10.44 -3.64 -3.79
N ILE A 49 -11.16 -2.75 -3.12
CA ILE A 49 -10.80 -1.34 -3.01
C ILE A 49 -10.54 -1.02 -1.55
N PHE A 50 -9.42 -0.36 -1.28
CA PHE A 50 -9.21 0.35 -0.02
C PHE A 50 -9.24 1.86 -0.24
N TRP A 51 -9.86 2.55 0.70
CA TRP A 51 -9.72 3.99 0.89
C TRP A 51 -8.93 4.22 2.18
N PRO A 52 -7.59 4.35 2.09
CA PRO A 52 -6.76 4.45 3.29
C PRO A 52 -7.17 5.60 4.21
N LYS A 53 -7.08 5.38 5.52
CA LYS A 53 -7.29 6.42 6.54
C LYS A 53 -6.28 7.55 6.37
N PHE A 54 -6.65 8.75 6.82
CA PHE A 54 -5.73 9.88 6.89
C PHE A 54 -4.52 9.56 7.76
N GLY A 55 -3.35 10.06 7.37
CA GLY A 55 -2.15 9.98 8.19
C GLY A 55 -0.92 9.49 7.44
N SER A 56 -0.96 9.44 6.10
CA SER A 56 0.28 9.31 5.32
C SER A 56 1.11 10.58 5.50
N LYS A 57 2.43 10.44 5.39
CA LYS A 57 3.39 11.57 5.39
C LYS A 57 3.04 12.66 4.37
N THR A 58 2.36 12.31 3.29
CA THR A 58 2.02 13.24 2.21
C THR A 58 0.64 13.87 2.32
N ASP A 59 -0.19 13.36 3.24
CA ASP A 59 -1.55 13.85 3.43
C ASP A 59 -1.52 15.23 4.10
N ASN A 60 -2.47 16.08 3.70
CA ASN A 60 -2.75 17.37 4.32
C ASN A 60 -4.20 17.79 4.02
N ASN A 61 -4.54 19.06 4.27
CA ASN A 61 -5.89 19.58 4.05
C ASN A 61 -6.32 19.56 2.58
N SER A 62 -5.37 19.72 1.64
CA SER A 62 -5.64 19.82 0.20
C SER A 62 -5.28 18.55 -0.58
N TYR A 63 -4.78 17.52 0.10
CA TYR A 63 -4.39 16.27 -0.54
C TYR A 63 -4.52 15.10 0.38
N ARG A 64 -5.06 14.04 -0.19
CA ARG A 64 -5.09 12.72 0.41
C ARG A 64 -4.44 11.74 -0.55
N GLN A 65 -3.80 10.73 0.01
CA GLN A 65 -3.36 9.59 -0.76
C GLN A 65 -4.53 8.97 -1.56
N SER A 66 -4.21 8.43 -2.73
CA SER A 66 -5.18 7.74 -3.57
C SER A 66 -5.80 6.53 -2.87
N GLY A 67 -6.99 6.14 -3.31
CA GLY A 67 -7.54 4.81 -3.09
C GLY A 67 -6.68 3.74 -3.77
N TRP A 68 -6.82 2.51 -3.29
CA TRP A 68 -6.06 1.35 -3.74
C TRP A 68 -7.02 0.37 -4.37
N LEU A 69 -7.11 0.38 -5.69
CA LEU A 69 -7.83 -0.64 -6.45
C LEU A 69 -6.88 -1.80 -6.72
N LEU A 70 -7.22 -2.97 -6.19
CA LEU A 70 -6.45 -4.18 -6.31
C LEU A 70 -7.26 -5.18 -7.11
N ARG A 71 -6.65 -5.76 -8.13
CA ARG A 71 -7.28 -6.70 -9.05
C ARG A 71 -6.61 -8.04 -8.98
N LYS A 72 -7.43 -9.08 -9.10
CA LYS A 72 -6.94 -10.42 -9.36
C LYS A 72 -6.20 -10.44 -10.71
N PRO A 73 -5.04 -11.12 -10.81
CA PRO A 73 -4.38 -11.28 -12.09
C PRO A 73 -5.28 -12.03 -13.08
N PRO A 74 -5.25 -11.67 -14.38
CA PRO A 74 -6.10 -12.29 -15.40
C PRO A 74 -5.79 -13.77 -15.62
N GLU A 75 -4.58 -14.23 -15.28
CA GLU A 75 -4.22 -15.64 -15.27
C GLU A 75 -4.26 -16.24 -13.87
N ILE A 76 -4.92 -17.39 -13.74
CA ILE A 76 -5.05 -18.21 -12.53
C ILE A 76 -3.69 -18.85 -12.10
N SER A 77 -2.61 -18.63 -12.86
CA SER A 77 -1.41 -19.49 -12.84
C SER A 77 -0.57 -19.42 -11.55
N ASN A 78 -0.77 -18.45 -10.65
CA ASN A 78 -0.11 -18.50 -9.35
C ASN A 78 -0.89 -17.82 -8.21
N LYS A 79 -1.62 -18.63 -7.43
CA LYS A 79 -2.29 -18.23 -6.19
C LYS A 79 -1.35 -17.50 -5.21
N GLN A 80 -0.04 -17.76 -5.23
CA GLN A 80 0.94 -17.08 -4.37
C GLN A 80 1.15 -15.59 -4.73
N LEU A 81 0.64 -15.13 -5.86
CA LEU A 81 0.68 -13.73 -6.27
C LEU A 81 -0.72 -13.10 -6.34
N ASP A 82 -1.77 -13.87 -6.04
CA ASP A 82 -3.15 -13.38 -6.02
C ASP A 82 -3.40 -12.52 -4.77
N LEU A 83 -3.15 -11.23 -4.92
CA LEU A 83 -3.27 -10.25 -3.84
C LEU A 83 -4.70 -10.18 -3.28
N VAL A 84 -5.72 -10.31 -4.14
CA VAL A 84 -7.13 -10.29 -3.73
C VAL A 84 -7.43 -11.50 -2.85
N PHE A 85 -7.00 -12.70 -3.25
CA PHE A 85 -7.11 -13.90 -2.44
C PHE A 85 -6.47 -13.72 -1.06
N TRP A 86 -5.22 -13.23 -0.99
CA TRP A 86 -4.51 -13.11 0.29
C TRP A 86 -5.07 -12.04 1.21
N ILE A 87 -5.70 -10.99 0.67
CA ILE A 87 -6.43 -10.00 1.47
C ILE A 87 -7.68 -10.65 2.09
N LYS A 88 -8.49 -11.33 1.28
CA LYS A 88 -9.69 -12.03 1.77
C LYS A 88 -9.33 -13.11 2.78
N LYS A 89 -8.27 -13.88 2.50
CA LYS A 89 -7.77 -14.90 3.43
C LYS A 89 -7.28 -14.28 4.73
N LEU A 90 -6.57 -13.15 4.68
CA LEU A 90 -6.16 -12.43 5.89
C LEU A 90 -7.36 -12.02 6.73
N ILE A 91 -8.40 -11.45 6.12
CA ILE A 91 -9.63 -11.05 6.82
C ILE A 91 -10.27 -12.26 7.49
N LEU A 92 -10.41 -13.37 6.74
CA LEU A 92 -10.96 -14.62 7.25
C LEU A 92 -10.17 -15.18 8.44
N VAL A 93 -8.87 -15.42 8.30
CA VAL A 93 -8.07 -16.06 9.36
C VAL A 93 -7.82 -15.16 10.57
N SER A 94 -8.20 -13.88 10.49
CA SER A 94 -8.12 -12.95 11.61
C SER A 94 -9.45 -12.69 12.31
N SER A 95 -10.57 -13.24 11.81
CA SER A 95 -11.93 -12.96 12.31
C SER A 95 -12.04 -13.10 13.83
N ASP A 96 -11.67 -14.26 14.35
CA ASP A 96 -11.88 -14.61 15.76
C ASP A 96 -11.03 -13.73 16.68
N ARG A 97 -9.88 -13.29 16.17
CA ARG A 97 -8.97 -12.41 16.89
C ARG A 97 -9.43 -10.94 16.86
N ARG A 98 -10.21 -10.53 15.86
CA ARG A 98 -10.78 -9.18 15.74
C ARG A 98 -12.00 -9.00 16.63
N ASN A 99 -12.87 -10.00 16.67
CA ASN A 99 -14.22 -9.90 17.24
C ASN A 99 -14.26 -9.37 18.68
N PRO A 100 -13.40 -9.81 19.62
CA PRO A 100 -13.47 -9.32 21.01
C PRO A 100 -13.15 -7.84 21.19
N ARG A 101 -12.62 -7.16 20.16
CA ARG A 101 -12.12 -5.77 20.23
C ARG A 101 -12.54 -4.91 19.06
N SER A 102 -13.42 -5.42 18.19
CA SER A 102 -13.89 -4.72 16.99
C SER A 102 -12.76 -4.11 16.14
N LEU A 103 -11.65 -4.85 15.97
CA LEU A 103 -10.46 -4.35 15.25
C LEU A 103 -10.70 -4.23 13.75
N GLN A 104 -10.71 -3.00 13.25
CA GLN A 104 -11.01 -2.70 11.85
C GLN A 104 -9.78 -2.53 10.94
N ASN A 105 -8.56 -2.34 11.46
CA ASN A 105 -7.38 -2.21 10.58
C ASN A 105 -7.10 -3.54 9.86
N LEU A 106 -6.75 -3.50 8.57
CA LEU A 106 -6.47 -4.71 7.79
C LEU A 106 -5.42 -5.60 8.48
N LEU A 107 -4.37 -4.99 9.02
CA LEU A 107 -3.29 -5.70 9.70
C LEU A 107 -3.42 -5.53 11.22
N ILE A 108 -3.49 -6.67 11.92
CA ILE A 108 -3.50 -6.75 13.39
C ILE A 108 -2.31 -7.58 13.88
N THR A 109 -1.88 -7.36 15.12
CA THR A 109 -0.82 -8.15 15.75
C THR A 109 -1.18 -9.64 15.74
N THR A 110 -0.23 -10.49 15.35
CA THR A 110 -0.45 -11.94 15.20
C THR A 110 -0.26 -12.74 16.50
N ARG A 111 0.33 -12.12 17.53
CA ARG A 111 0.61 -12.72 18.85
C ARG A 111 0.26 -11.75 19.98
N GLY A 112 0.11 -12.28 21.19
CA GLY A 112 -0.17 -11.51 22.40
C GLY A 112 -1.57 -10.89 22.40
N VAL A 113 -1.68 -9.70 23.00
CA VAL A 113 -2.89 -8.89 23.07
C VAL A 113 -3.23 -8.35 21.66
N ALA A 114 -4.37 -8.75 21.10
CA ALA A 114 -4.85 -8.30 19.79
C ALA A 114 -5.01 -6.77 19.69
N LYS A 115 -4.25 -6.15 18.79
CA LYS A 115 -4.32 -4.71 18.49
C LYS A 115 -3.92 -4.46 17.04
N ASN A 116 -4.11 -3.22 16.57
CA ASN A 116 -3.63 -2.80 15.25
C ASN A 116 -2.12 -3.05 15.12
N ALA A 117 -1.69 -3.61 13.99
CA ALA A 117 -0.27 -3.82 13.74
C ALA A 117 0.42 -2.48 13.50
N SER A 118 1.42 -2.16 14.32
CA SER A 118 2.20 -0.93 14.15
C SER A 118 3.14 -1.05 12.95
N ARG A 119 3.61 0.10 12.45
CA ARG A 119 4.67 0.16 11.43
C ARG A 119 5.88 -0.71 11.80
N THR A 120 6.27 -0.73 13.07
CA THR A 120 7.42 -1.52 13.56
C THR A 120 7.15 -3.02 13.48
N VAL A 121 5.94 -3.46 13.85
CA VAL A 121 5.52 -4.86 13.73
C VAL A 121 5.56 -5.32 12.28
N ILE A 122 4.95 -4.55 11.37
CA ILE A 122 4.93 -4.85 9.93
C ILE A 122 6.36 -4.83 9.34
N ALA A 123 7.19 -3.86 9.74
CA ALA A 123 8.58 -3.84 9.32
C ALA A 123 9.38 -5.06 9.83
N GLY A 124 9.07 -5.57 11.03
CA GLY A 124 9.64 -6.80 11.57
C GLY A 124 9.30 -8.02 10.70
N TRP A 125 8.02 -8.17 10.35
CA TRP A 125 7.51 -9.20 9.43
C TRP A 125 8.20 -9.20 8.07
N ILE A 126 8.46 -8.03 7.51
CA ILE A 126 9.18 -7.87 6.25
C ILE A 126 10.65 -8.27 6.40
N ARG A 127 11.33 -7.81 7.46
CA ARG A 127 12.73 -8.16 7.70
C ARG A 127 12.92 -9.66 7.88
N THR A 128 11.97 -10.35 8.51
CA THR A 128 12.02 -11.81 8.62
C THR A 128 11.91 -12.49 7.25
N LEU A 129 11.08 -11.98 6.34
CA LEU A 129 11.00 -12.49 4.96
C LEU A 129 12.29 -12.27 4.20
N PHE A 130 12.87 -11.07 4.29
CA PHE A 130 14.14 -10.76 3.65
C PHE A 130 15.25 -11.68 4.14
N LYS A 131 15.36 -11.88 5.46
CA LYS A 131 16.33 -12.82 6.04
C LYS A 131 16.12 -14.25 5.52
N GLU A 132 14.88 -14.73 5.50
CA GLU A 132 14.54 -16.07 5.00
C GLU A 132 14.82 -16.24 3.49
N ALA A 133 14.78 -15.16 2.72
CA ALA A 133 15.07 -15.13 1.29
C ALA A 133 16.55 -14.81 0.97
N GLY A 134 17.41 -14.65 1.98
CA GLY A 134 18.82 -14.26 1.78
C GLY A 134 19.02 -12.81 1.30
N ILE A 135 18.00 -11.94 1.44
CA ILE A 135 18.06 -10.55 1.02
C ILE A 135 18.57 -9.68 2.18
N SER A 136 19.68 -8.98 1.96
CA SER A 136 20.21 -7.99 2.91
C SER A 136 19.71 -6.59 2.56
N ALA A 137 18.52 -6.23 3.06
CA ALA A 137 17.91 -4.92 2.81
C ALA A 137 17.00 -4.45 3.96
N SER A 138 16.70 -3.15 3.98
CA SER A 138 15.72 -2.58 4.92
C SER A 138 14.29 -2.82 4.42
N ALA A 139 13.30 -2.91 5.33
CA ALA A 139 11.89 -3.02 4.94
C ALA A 139 11.37 -1.87 4.06
N GLY A 140 12.06 -0.72 4.03
CA GLY A 140 11.72 0.41 3.16
C GLY A 140 12.18 0.26 1.71
N SER A 141 13.04 -0.72 1.41
CA SER A 141 13.69 -0.87 0.10
C SER A 141 12.72 -1.17 -1.05
N PHE A 142 11.49 -1.64 -0.76
CA PHE A 142 10.45 -1.85 -1.77
C PHE A 142 10.16 -0.60 -2.60
N ARG A 143 10.16 0.59 -1.97
CA ARG A 143 9.84 1.83 -2.67
C ARG A 143 10.75 2.01 -3.87
N SER A 144 12.05 1.94 -3.65
CA SER A 144 13.07 2.05 -4.69
C SER A 144 13.03 0.89 -5.68
N ALA A 145 12.95 -0.34 -5.17
CA ALA A 145 13.00 -1.53 -6.01
C ALA A 145 11.83 -1.57 -7.02
N VAL A 146 10.59 -1.38 -6.53
CA VAL A 146 9.37 -1.42 -7.36
C VAL A 146 9.34 -0.24 -8.33
N SER A 147 9.59 0.98 -7.86
CA SER A 147 9.50 2.16 -8.74
C SER A 147 10.57 2.17 -9.82
N SER A 148 11.79 1.73 -9.49
CA SER A 148 12.88 1.68 -10.47
C SER A 148 12.63 0.61 -11.50
N HIS A 149 12.17 -0.58 -11.06
CA HIS A 149 11.78 -1.66 -11.97
C HIS A 149 10.69 -1.22 -12.95
N ASN A 150 9.62 -0.60 -12.44
CA ASN A 150 8.51 -0.14 -13.27
C ASN A 150 8.92 0.97 -14.26
N TRP A 151 9.88 1.82 -13.87
CA TRP A 151 10.40 2.89 -14.74
C TRP A 151 11.32 2.34 -15.83
N VAL A 152 12.34 1.56 -15.46
CA VAL A 152 13.35 1.03 -16.40
C VAL A 152 12.73 0.13 -17.46
N ASN A 153 11.71 -0.64 -17.09
CA ASN A 153 11.02 -1.54 -18.02
C ASN A 153 9.91 -0.87 -18.83
N GLY A 154 9.72 0.44 -18.72
CA GLY A 154 8.70 1.18 -19.46
C GLY A 154 7.25 0.80 -19.09
N GLN A 155 7.05 0.10 -17.96
CA GLN A 155 5.74 -0.38 -17.52
C GLN A 155 4.80 0.79 -17.17
N HIS A 156 5.36 1.87 -16.63
CA HIS A 156 4.62 3.04 -16.17
C HIS A 156 5.36 4.34 -16.52
N ASN A 157 4.61 5.35 -16.96
CA ASN A 157 5.15 6.69 -17.11
C ASN A 157 5.45 7.32 -15.73
N ILE A 158 6.13 8.46 -15.74
CA ILE A 158 6.55 9.10 -14.49
C ILE A 158 5.37 9.49 -13.59
N ASP A 159 4.26 9.96 -14.15
CA ASP A 159 3.10 10.39 -13.34
C ASP A 159 2.41 9.19 -12.68
N ASP A 160 2.38 8.04 -13.36
CA ASP A 160 1.93 6.77 -12.80
C ASP A 160 2.84 6.30 -11.66
N ILE A 161 4.16 6.39 -11.83
CA ILE A 161 5.15 6.08 -10.78
C ILE A 161 4.90 6.93 -9.54
N LEU A 162 4.66 8.24 -9.72
CA LEU A 162 4.38 9.15 -8.61
C LEU A 162 3.06 8.81 -7.90
N ARG A 163 1.97 8.58 -8.65
CA ARG A 163 0.68 8.19 -8.09
C ARG A 163 0.75 6.87 -7.35
N ARG A 164 1.43 5.86 -7.91
CA ARG A 164 1.62 4.56 -7.28
C ARG A 164 2.42 4.66 -5.98
N GLY A 165 3.53 5.40 -5.99
CA GLY A 165 4.42 5.55 -4.82
C GLY A 165 3.95 6.55 -3.76
N ASN A 166 2.85 7.28 -3.98
CA ASN A 166 2.41 8.41 -3.15
C ASN A 166 3.49 9.50 -3.07
N TRP A 167 4.00 9.93 -4.23
CA TRP A 167 4.97 11.02 -4.35
C TRP A 167 4.35 12.27 -4.95
N ARG A 168 4.79 13.43 -4.46
CA ARG A 168 4.34 14.75 -4.92
C ARG A 168 5.16 15.30 -6.07
N SER A 169 6.39 14.82 -6.24
CA SER A 169 7.35 15.44 -7.14
C SER A 169 8.26 14.38 -7.78
N LYS A 170 8.49 14.56 -9.08
CA LYS A 170 9.45 13.80 -9.90
C LYS A 170 10.84 13.84 -9.28
N ASN A 171 11.25 14.98 -8.75
CA ASN A 171 12.55 15.15 -8.10
C ASN A 171 12.71 14.22 -6.89
N THR A 172 11.65 13.99 -6.11
CA THR A 172 11.71 13.05 -4.99
C THR A 172 12.05 11.65 -5.46
N PHE A 173 11.41 11.20 -6.54
CA PHE A 173 11.66 9.89 -7.13
C PHE A 173 13.09 9.79 -7.65
N PHE A 174 13.50 10.67 -8.57
CA PHE A 174 14.81 10.59 -9.20
C PHE A 174 15.98 10.75 -8.22
N LYS A 175 15.87 11.65 -7.23
CA LYS A 175 16.95 11.92 -6.27
C LYS A 175 17.10 10.85 -5.19
N HIS A 176 16.00 10.27 -4.71
CA HIS A 176 16.02 9.44 -3.50
C HIS A 176 15.64 7.98 -3.73
N TYR A 177 14.84 7.67 -4.75
CA TYR A 177 14.25 6.35 -4.89
C TYR A 177 14.67 5.63 -6.17
N PHE A 178 14.89 6.35 -7.27
CA PHE A 178 15.36 5.75 -8.50
C PHE A 178 16.75 5.14 -8.31
N LYS A 179 16.89 3.91 -8.77
CA LYS A 179 18.14 3.17 -8.88
C LYS A 179 18.25 2.68 -10.31
N GLU A 180 19.32 3.04 -10.98
CA GLU A 180 19.59 2.54 -12.32
C GLU A 180 19.75 1.01 -12.25
N LEU A 181 19.07 0.32 -13.15
CA LEU A 181 19.12 -1.14 -13.26
C LEU A 181 19.59 -1.47 -14.67
N LYS A 182 20.42 -2.51 -14.80
CA LYS A 182 20.65 -3.11 -16.12
C LYS A 182 19.31 -3.65 -16.60
N TYR A 183 18.90 -3.25 -17.80
CA TYR A 183 17.69 -3.80 -18.42
C TYR A 183 17.86 -5.32 -18.56
N VAL A 184 16.88 -6.08 -18.06
CA VAL A 184 16.83 -7.53 -18.22
C VAL A 184 15.51 -7.84 -18.93
N PRO A 185 15.54 -8.28 -20.20
CA PRO A 185 14.33 -8.70 -20.91
C PRO A 185 13.64 -9.82 -20.12
N ARG A 186 12.33 -9.69 -19.87
CA ARG A 186 11.55 -10.71 -19.17
C ARG A 186 11.20 -11.86 -20.13
N SER A 187 11.26 -13.09 -19.65
CA SER A 187 10.77 -14.28 -20.37
C SER A 187 9.28 -14.57 -20.12
N ASN A 188 8.69 -14.08 -19.03
CA ASN A 188 7.27 -14.30 -18.67
C ASN A 188 6.61 -13.03 -18.09
N SER A 189 5.35 -12.76 -18.46
CA SER A 189 4.56 -11.59 -18.05
C SER A 189 3.70 -11.86 -16.81
N ASN A 190 4.31 -11.93 -15.62
CA ASN A 190 3.58 -12.04 -14.36
C ASN A 190 3.87 -10.84 -13.45
N ASP A 191 3.55 -9.63 -13.92
CA ASP A 191 3.86 -8.42 -13.17
C ASP A 191 2.75 -8.03 -12.18
N LEU A 192 2.99 -8.29 -10.91
CA LEU A 192 2.19 -7.84 -9.77
C LEU A 192 1.95 -6.32 -9.76
N SER A 193 2.76 -5.53 -10.48
CA SER A 193 2.52 -4.09 -10.69
C SER A 193 1.17 -3.80 -11.34
N THR A 194 0.70 -4.67 -12.24
CA THR A 194 -0.59 -4.51 -12.95
C THR A 194 -1.79 -4.77 -12.06
N SER A 195 -1.60 -5.51 -10.96
CA SER A 195 -2.63 -5.85 -9.98
C SER A 195 -3.07 -4.65 -9.14
N PHE A 196 -2.36 -3.52 -9.22
CA PHE A 196 -2.69 -2.30 -8.47
C PHE A 196 -2.97 -1.13 -9.39
N SER A 197 -3.94 -0.32 -9.02
CA SER A 197 -4.22 0.98 -9.63
C SER A 197 -4.53 2.03 -8.56
N PRO A 198 -3.83 3.18 -8.53
CA PRO A 198 -4.21 4.28 -7.68
C PRO A 198 -5.47 4.97 -8.25
N ILE A 199 -6.53 5.04 -7.45
CA ILE A 199 -7.81 5.65 -7.86
C ILE A 199 -8.17 6.86 -6.99
N SER A 200 -8.99 7.76 -7.52
CA SER A 200 -9.55 8.90 -6.79
C SER A 200 -10.96 8.56 -6.31
N ARG A 201 -11.38 9.09 -5.15
CA ARG A 201 -12.80 9.02 -4.76
C ARG A 201 -13.61 9.82 -5.76
N SER A 202 -14.61 9.19 -6.39
CA SER A 202 -15.65 9.94 -7.08
C SER A 202 -16.41 10.78 -6.05
N LEU A 203 -16.76 12.03 -6.40
CA LEU A 203 -17.45 12.99 -5.52
C LEU A 203 -18.83 12.49 -5.04
N ASN A 204 -19.33 11.37 -5.55
CA ASN A 204 -20.68 10.87 -5.30
C ASN A 204 -20.81 9.92 -4.09
N HIS A 205 -19.73 9.66 -3.34
CA HIS A 205 -19.84 8.89 -2.09
C HIS A 205 -19.87 9.85 -0.90
N PRO A 206 -20.95 9.88 -0.08
CA PRO A 206 -21.07 10.81 1.02
C PRO A 206 -19.93 10.54 2.02
N LEU A 207 -19.12 11.58 2.26
CA LEU A 207 -18.22 11.65 3.39
C LEU A 207 -19.11 11.66 4.65
N SER A 208 -19.25 10.53 5.32
CA SER A 208 -19.80 10.50 6.67
C SER A 208 -18.89 11.31 7.59
N ALA A 209 -19.41 12.48 7.96
CA ALA A 209 -19.13 13.31 9.13
C ALA A 209 -17.71 13.23 9.74
N LEU A 210 -16.87 14.19 9.37
CA LEU A 210 -15.94 14.77 10.33
C LEU A 210 -16.64 15.98 10.98
N PRO A 211 -16.57 16.16 12.30
CA PRO A 211 -17.17 17.32 12.95
C PRO A 211 -16.42 18.58 12.49
N ALA A 212 -17.18 19.55 12.00
CA ALA A 212 -16.68 20.89 11.74
C ALA A 212 -16.23 21.51 13.07
N GLN A 213 -14.96 21.87 13.17
CA GLN A 213 -14.47 22.77 14.20
C GLN A 213 -13.70 23.91 13.56
N GLY A 214 -14.14 25.13 13.89
CA GLY A 214 -13.31 26.34 13.92
C GLY A 214 -13.10 27.04 12.60
N THR A 215 -13.98 28.00 12.29
CA THR A 215 -13.65 29.13 11.45
C THR A 215 -12.53 29.95 12.09
N GLU A 216 -11.33 29.92 11.52
CA GLU A 216 -10.31 30.95 11.76
C GLU A 216 -9.80 31.47 10.43
N THR A 217 -10.03 32.77 10.23
CA THR A 217 -9.66 33.58 9.08
C THR A 217 -8.15 33.85 9.11
N SER A 218 -7.38 33.14 8.28
CA SER A 218 -5.96 33.47 8.08
C SER A 218 -5.74 34.12 6.72
N LYS A 219 -5.43 35.42 6.77
CA LYS A 219 -4.95 36.27 5.67
C LYS A 219 -3.75 35.64 4.97
N TRP A 220 -3.78 35.57 3.64
CA TRP A 220 -2.59 35.32 2.81
C TRP A 220 -1.96 36.67 2.44
N PRO A 221 -0.62 36.84 2.51
CA PRO A 221 0.02 37.99 1.91
C PRO A 221 0.16 37.78 0.39
N PRO A 222 0.10 38.85 -0.43
CA PRO A 222 0.21 38.76 -1.88
C PRO A 222 1.64 38.39 -2.30
N ARG A 223 1.73 37.65 -3.41
CA ARG A 223 2.98 37.24 -4.07
C ARG A 223 3.77 38.46 -4.52
N ALA A 224 5.02 38.57 -4.08
CA ALA A 224 6.00 39.45 -4.72
C ALA A 224 6.31 38.90 -6.12
N ALA A 225 6.08 39.73 -7.13
CA ALA A 225 6.58 39.53 -8.48
C ALA A 225 8.10 39.70 -8.46
N VAL A 226 8.82 38.75 -9.04
CA VAL A 226 10.22 38.94 -9.43
C VAL A 226 10.25 38.80 -10.94
N SER A 227 10.53 39.90 -11.62
CA SER A 227 10.98 39.97 -13.00
C SER A 227 12.20 40.87 -13.01
N VAL A 228 13.17 40.50 -13.85
CA VAL A 228 14.52 41.06 -14.06
C VAL A 228 14.61 42.58 -13.87
#